data_AF-A0A1V6Q3F8-F1
#
_entry.id   AF-A0A1V6Q3F8-F1
#
_cell.length_a   1.000
_cell.length_b   1.000
_cell.length_c   1.000
_cell.angle_alpha   90.00
_cell.angle_beta   90.00
_cell.angle_gamma   90.00
#
_symmetry.space_group_name_H-M   'P 1'
#
loop_
_entity.id
_entity.type
_entity.pdbx_description
1 polymer ?
#
loop_
_entity_poly.entity_id
_entity_poly.type
_entity_poly.pdbx_seq_one_letter_code
_entity_poly.pdbx_strand_id
1 'polypeptide(L)'
;MPVFQEKIEYIVNSLAGYIDRHFKGQSTTPTKRPFIFGLTGLQGRSKSTCTNATVKGLNDKHKSNTINISLDDLYLDYDDLVKLRLANPDNRLAQFRGQPGTHDMELARS
;
A
#
# COMPACT_ATOMS: atom_id res chain seq x y z
N MET A 1 19.06 -11.13 -12.40
CA MET A 1 18.42 -9.98 -13.08
C MET A 1 18.88 -8.68 -12.41
N PRO A 2 20.04 -8.13 -12.82
CA PRO A 2 20.67 -6.96 -12.17
C PRO A 2 19.81 -5.68 -12.23
N VAL A 3 19.10 -5.46 -13.34
CA VAL A 3 18.28 -4.26 -13.57
C VAL A 3 17.15 -4.08 -12.54
N PHE A 4 16.57 -5.17 -12.03
CA PHE A 4 15.51 -5.07 -11.03
C PHE A 4 16.07 -4.59 -9.68
N GLN A 5 17.23 -5.13 -9.29
CA GLN A 5 17.89 -4.76 -8.04
C GLN A 5 18.33 -3.30 -8.05
N GLU A 6 18.95 -2.83 -9.14
CA GLU A 6 19.35 -1.43 -9.29
C GLU A 6 18.16 -0.47 -9.14
N LYS A 7 17.01 -0.82 -9.73
CA LYS A 7 15.78 -0.02 -9.59
C LYS A 7 15.28 0.02 -8.15
N ILE A 8 15.29 -1.11 -7.45
CA ILE A 8 14.90 -1.15 -6.02
C ILE A 8 15.84 -0.29 -5.19
N GLU A 9 17.15 -0.36 -5.43
CA GLU A 9 18.12 0.46 -4.69
C GLU A 9 17.92 1.95 -4.96
N TYR A 10 17.67 2.34 -6.21
CA TYR A 10 17.33 3.72 -6.55
C TYR A 10 16.07 4.19 -5.80
N ILE A 11 15.02 3.38 -5.75
CA ILE A 11 13.77 3.69 -5.03
C ILE A 11 14.05 3.84 -3.54
N VAL A 12 14.75 2.87 -2.93
CA VAL A 12 15.07 2.88 -1.48
C VAL A 12 15.85 4.13 -1.10
N ASN A 13 16.91 4.47 -1.84
CA ASN A 13 17.73 5.65 -1.57
C ASN A 13 16.92 6.95 -1.76
N SER A 14 16.08 7.01 -2.78
CA SER A 14 15.22 8.18 -3.01
C SER A 14 14.20 8.37 -1.88
N LEU A 15 13.54 7.27 -1.47
CA LEU A 15 12.57 7.28 -0.38
C LEU A 15 13.19 7.68 0.96
N ALA A 16 14.40 7.22 1.27
CA ALA A 16 15.09 7.61 2.50
C ALA A 16 15.19 9.14 2.65
N GLY A 17 15.56 9.85 1.58
CA GLY A 17 15.62 11.32 1.60
C GLY A 17 14.26 11.99 1.83
N TYR A 18 13.17 11.42 1.28
CA TYR A 18 11.81 11.92 1.53
C TYR A 18 11.33 11.62 2.95
N ILE A 19 11.64 10.43 3.47
CA ILE A 19 11.32 10.01 4.83
C ILE A 19 12.01 10.94 5.85
N ASP A 20 13.30 11.19 5.68
CA ASP A 20 14.05 12.10 6.55
C ASP A 20 13.46 13.51 6.56
N ARG A 21 13.08 14.02 5.38
CA ARG A 21 12.45 15.34 5.25
C ARG A 21 11.09 15.38 5.95
N HIS A 22 10.27 14.33 5.80
CA HIS A 22 8.96 14.21 6.43
C HIS A 22 9.07 14.22 7.96
N PHE A 23 10.03 13.50 8.53
CA PHE A 23 10.22 13.48 9.99
C PHE A 23 10.88 14.75 10.52
N LYS A 24 11.81 15.37 9.78
CA LYS A 24 12.37 16.68 10.15
C LYS A 24 11.29 17.77 10.19
N GLY A 25 10.39 17.79 9.21
CA GLY A 25 9.25 18.74 9.18
C GLY A 25 8.25 18.56 10.32
N GLN A 26 8.24 17.40 10.97
CA GLN A 26 7.38 17.09 12.13
C GLN A 26 8.11 17.22 13.47
N SER A 27 9.32 17.79 13.50
CA SER A 27 10.11 17.86 14.75
C SER A 27 9.44 18.67 15.85
N THR A 28 8.54 19.59 15.49
CA THR A 28 7.80 20.45 16.41
C THR A 28 6.38 19.95 16.71
N THR A 29 5.92 18.87 16.08
CA THR A 29 4.57 18.34 16.32
C THR A 29 4.59 17.35 17.48
N PRO A 30 3.66 17.46 18.45
CA PRO A 30 3.59 16.53 19.59
C PRO A 30 3.36 15.08 19.18
N THR A 31 2.62 14.90 18.08
CA THR A 31 2.33 13.60 17.47
C THR A 31 3.04 13.50 16.13
N LYS A 32 3.83 12.43 15.94
CA LYS A 32 4.49 12.12 14.67
C LYS A 32 3.58 11.21 13.85
N ARG A 33 3.37 11.54 12.59
CA ARG A 33 2.66 10.72 11.61
C ARG A 33 3.65 9.93 10.77
N PRO A 34 3.33 8.67 10.42
CA PRO A 34 4.19 7.87 9.54
C PRO A 34 4.30 8.51 8.16
N PHE A 35 5.37 8.18 7.45
CA PHE A 35 5.48 8.48 6.02
C PHE A 35 4.70 7.41 5.23
N ILE A 36 3.84 7.84 4.31
CA ILE A 36 3.01 6.93 3.50
C ILE A 36 3.46 7.01 2.05
N PHE A 37 3.84 5.87 1.47
CA PHE A 37 4.20 5.74 0.06
C PHE A 37 3.22 4.83 -0.66
N GLY A 38 2.45 5.39 -1.58
CA GLY A 38 1.53 4.62 -2.43
C GLY A 38 2.26 4.03 -3.63
N LEU A 39 2.27 2.70 -3.74
CA LEU A 39 2.75 1.99 -4.93
C LEU A 39 1.57 1.45 -5.75
N THR A 40 1.41 1.93 -6.98
CA THR A 40 0.39 1.45 -7.92
C THR A 40 1.02 0.83 -9.17
N GLY A 41 0.23 0.07 -9.92
CA GLY A 41 0.64 -0.52 -11.19
C GLY A 41 -0.42 -1.46 -11.75
N LEU A 42 -0.17 -2.05 -12.91
CA LEU A 42 -1.09 -2.99 -13.55
C LEU A 42 -1.20 -4.31 -12.79
N GLN A 43 -2.37 -4.94 -12.78
CA GLN A 43 -2.58 -6.26 -12.19
C GLN A 43 -1.66 -7.30 -12.86
N GLY A 44 -1.18 -8.29 -12.09
CA GLY A 44 -0.26 -9.31 -12.59
C GLY A 44 1.18 -8.82 -12.82
N ARG A 45 1.48 -7.54 -12.58
CA ARG A 45 2.86 -7.06 -12.40
C ARG A 45 3.25 -7.29 -10.94
N SER A 46 4.45 -7.79 -10.68
CA SER A 46 5.00 -8.20 -9.39
C SER A 46 5.12 -7.08 -8.34
N LYS A 47 4.02 -6.37 -8.06
CA LYS A 47 3.95 -5.23 -7.12
C LYS A 47 4.28 -5.67 -5.72
N SER A 48 3.74 -6.80 -5.26
CA SER A 48 4.08 -7.37 -3.95
C SER A 48 5.57 -7.68 -3.85
N THR A 49 6.18 -8.21 -4.93
CA THR A 49 7.63 -8.43 -4.99
C THR A 49 8.43 -7.14 -4.89
N CYS A 50 8.05 -6.10 -5.65
CA CYS A 50 8.68 -4.78 -5.57
C CYS A 50 8.54 -4.17 -4.18
N THR A 51 7.33 -4.18 -3.62
CA THR A 51 7.01 -3.63 -2.31
C THR A 51 7.79 -4.33 -1.21
N ASN A 52 7.82 -5.67 -1.21
CA ASN A 52 8.60 -6.45 -0.24
C ASN A 52 10.09 -6.14 -0.33
N ALA A 53 10.63 -6.01 -1.55
CA ALA A 53 12.03 -5.65 -1.75
C ALA A 53 12.34 -4.23 -1.26
N THR A 54 11.45 -3.26 -1.50
CA THR A 54 11.59 -1.88 -1.00
C THR A 54 11.52 -1.83 0.52
N VAL A 55 10.54 -2.50 1.14
CA VAL A 55 10.40 -2.59 2.61
C VAL A 55 11.65 -3.20 3.23
N LYS A 56 12.15 -4.31 2.67
CA LYS A 56 13.38 -4.95 3.13
C LYS A 56 14.57 -4.00 3.00
N GLY A 57 14.72 -3.31 1.87
CA GLY A 57 15.80 -2.34 1.65
C GLY A 57 15.79 -1.17 2.65
N LEU A 58 14.61 -0.62 2.96
CA LEU A 58 14.46 0.46 3.94
C LEU A 58 14.77 -0.01 5.37
N ASN A 59 14.27 -1.18 5.77
CA ASN A 59 14.57 -1.76 7.08
C ASN A 59 16.06 -2.12 7.21
N ASP A 60 16.66 -2.75 6.21
CA ASP A 60 18.04 -3.24 6.28
C ASP A 60 19.06 -2.11 6.22
N LYS A 61 18.94 -1.20 5.24
CA LYS A 61 19.93 -0.15 4.95
C LYS A 61 19.72 1.13 5.74
N HIS A 62 18.46 1.52 5.95
CA HIS A 62 18.11 2.79 6.60
C HIS A 62 17.54 2.62 8.01
N LYS A 63 17.42 1.37 8.51
CA LYS A 63 16.86 1.04 9.84
C LYS A 63 15.51 1.71 10.09
N SER A 64 14.77 1.99 9.03
CA SER A 64 13.46 2.62 9.09
C SER A 64 12.43 1.55 9.34
N ASN A 65 11.68 1.61 10.46
CA ASN A 65 10.60 0.66 10.75
C ASN A 65 9.52 0.77 9.67
N THR A 66 9.58 -0.11 8.68
CA THR A 66 8.78 -0.04 7.47
C THR A 66 7.94 -1.30 7.35
N ILE A 67 6.64 -1.12 7.08
CA ILE A 67 5.69 -2.18 6.78
C ILE A 67 5.04 -1.90 5.42
N ASN A 68 4.38 -2.90 4.85
CA ASN A 68 3.47 -2.70 3.74
C ASN A 68 2.07 -3.16 4.12
N ILE A 69 1.08 -2.59 3.43
CA ILE A 69 -0.32 -2.96 3.49
C ILE A 69 -0.77 -3.03 2.04
N SER A 70 -1.44 -4.11 1.64
CA SER A 70 -2.07 -4.20 0.33
C SER A 70 -3.49 -3.64 0.42
N LEU A 71 -3.95 -2.99 -0.65
CA LEU A 71 -5.37 -2.61 -0.74
C LEU A 71 -6.28 -3.86 -0.72
N ASP A 72 -5.78 -4.97 -1.24
CA ASP A 72 -6.49 -6.26 -1.22
C ASP A 72 -6.67 -6.83 0.20
N ASP A 73 -5.90 -6.37 1.20
CA ASP A 73 -6.09 -6.77 2.60
C ASP A 73 -7.31 -6.09 3.24
N LEU A 74 -7.86 -5.07 2.56
CA LEU A 74 -8.99 -4.26 3.02
C LEU A 74 -10.27 -4.57 2.24
N TYR A 75 -10.39 -5.76 1.63
CA TYR A 75 -11.68 -6.17 1.06
C TYR A 75 -12.75 -6.31 2.15
N LEU A 76 -14.00 -6.03 1.78
CA LEU A 76 -15.15 -6.50 2.55
C LEU A 76 -15.05 -8.03 2.72
N ASP A 77 -15.60 -8.51 3.84
CA ASP A 77 -15.70 -9.95 4.04
C ASP A 77 -16.63 -10.60 3.00
N TYR A 78 -16.66 -11.93 3.02
CA TYR A 78 -17.44 -12.68 2.04
C TYR A 78 -18.93 -12.31 2.10
N ASP A 79 -19.50 -12.18 3.29
CA ASP A 79 -20.94 -11.96 3.47
C ASP A 79 -21.35 -10.57 2.99
N ASP A 80 -20.54 -9.55 3.26
CA ASP A 80 -20.78 -8.18 2.83
C ASP A 80 -20.57 -8.02 1.33
N LEU A 81 -19.60 -8.73 0.74
CA LEU A 81 -19.49 -8.80 -0.73
C LEU A 81 -20.73 -9.46 -1.35
N VAL A 82 -21.30 -10.51 -0.74
CA VAL A 82 -22.54 -11.13 -1.23
C VAL A 82 -23.72 -10.16 -1.12
N LYS A 83 -23.87 -9.47 0.01
CA LYS A 83 -24.91 -8.44 0.18
C LYS A 83 -24.79 -7.34 -0.88
N LEU A 84 -23.57 -6.86 -1.13
CA LEU A 84 -23.30 -5.83 -2.15
C LEU A 84 -23.75 -6.29 -3.54
N ARG A 85 -23.47 -7.55 -3.91
CA ARG A 85 -23.88 -8.14 -5.20
C ARG A 85 -25.39 -8.23 -5.34
N LEU A 86 -26.07 -8.73 -4.30
CA LEU A 86 -27.52 -8.93 -4.29
C LEU A 86 -28.28 -7.60 -4.28
N ALA A 87 -27.73 -6.56 -3.64
CA ALA A 87 -28.30 -5.22 -3.67
C ALA A 87 -28.12 -4.50 -5.02
N ASN A 88 -27.19 -4.96 -5.86
CA ASN A 88 -26.85 -4.30 -7.13
C ASN A 88 -26.79 -5.29 -8.31
N PRO A 89 -27.88 -6.03 -8.60
CA PRO A 89 -27.86 -7.13 -9.58
C PRO A 89 -27.52 -6.67 -11.00
N ASP A 90 -27.96 -5.47 -11.40
CA ASP A 90 -27.70 -4.93 -12.74
C ASP A 90 -26.30 -4.30 -12.87
N ASN A 91 -25.61 -4.04 -11.75
CA ASN A 91 -24.27 -3.47 -11.77
C ASN A 91 -23.22 -4.57 -11.94
N ARG A 92 -22.79 -4.78 -13.17
CA ARG A 92 -21.75 -5.77 -13.52
C ARG A 92 -20.43 -5.56 -12.77
N LEU A 93 -20.09 -4.34 -12.35
CA LEU A 93 -18.85 -4.06 -11.61
C LEU A 93 -18.95 -4.49 -10.14
N ALA A 94 -20.14 -4.38 -9.54
CA ALA A 94 -20.39 -4.81 -8.16
C ALA A 94 -20.39 -6.35 -8.01
N GLN A 95 -20.48 -7.09 -9.12
CA GLN A 95 -20.49 -8.56 -9.13
C GLN A 95 -19.14 -9.19 -8.75
N PHE A 96 -18.05 -8.44 -8.80
CA PHE A 96 -16.70 -8.94 -8.58
C PHE A 96 -15.94 -8.06 -7.60
N ARG A 97 -15.06 -8.66 -6.79
CA ARG A 97 -14.13 -7.90 -5.94
C ARG A 97 -13.14 -7.10 -6.79
N GLY A 98 -12.64 -6.00 -6.24
CA GLY A 98 -11.56 -5.19 -6.81
C GLY A 98 -12.01 -3.82 -7.33
N GLN A 99 -13.30 -3.65 -7.60
CA GLN A 99 -13.84 -2.36 -7.99
C GLN A 99 -14.05 -1.45 -6.76
N PRO A 100 -14.08 -0.12 -6.93
CA PRO A 100 -14.47 0.79 -5.85
C PRO A 100 -15.80 0.38 -5.22
N GLY A 101 -15.88 0.44 -3.89
CA GLY A 101 -17.04 -0.02 -3.12
C GLY A 101 -16.96 -1.47 -2.62
N THR A 102 -15.96 -2.25 -3.06
CA THR A 102 -15.75 -3.64 -2.58
C THR A 102 -14.82 -3.74 -1.36
N HIS A 103 -14.36 -2.61 -0.84
CA HIS A 103 -13.40 -2.54 0.26
C HIS A 103 -14.06 -2.01 1.53
N ASP A 104 -13.60 -2.50 2.68
CA ASP A 104 -14.02 -2.04 3.99
C ASP A 104 -13.35 -0.70 4.32
N MET A 105 -14.14 0.36 4.21
CA MET A 105 -13.69 1.73 4.48
C MET A 105 -13.64 2.07 5.98
N GLU A 106 -14.31 1.29 6.82
CA GLU A 106 -14.26 1.44 8.27
C GLU A 106 -12.94 0.88 8.79
N LEU A 107 -12.59 -0.33 8.36
CA LEU A 107 -11.27 -0.93 8.64
C LEU A 107 -10.12 -0.07 8.11
N ALA A 108 -10.28 0.56 6.94
CA ALA A 108 -9.25 1.45 6.40
C ALA A 108 -9.04 2.74 7.22
N ARG A 109 -10.01 3.12 8.07
CA ARG A 109 -9.98 4.36 8.88
C ARG A 109 -9.66 4.12 10.35
N SER A 110 -9.73 2.88 10.84
CA SER A 110 -9.44 2.51 12.23
C SER A 110 -7.96 2.69 12.57
#